data_AF-A0A7H8NLH9-F1
#
_entry.id   AF-A0A7H8NLH9-F1
#
_cell.length_a   1.000
_cell.length_b   1.000
_cell.length_c   1.000
_cell.angle_alpha   90.00
_cell.angle_beta   90.00
_cell.angle_gamma   90.00
#
_symmetry.space_group_name_H-M   'P 1'
#
loop_
_entity.id
_entity.type
_entity.pdbx_description
1 polymer ?
#
loop_
_entity_poly.entity_id
_entity_poly.type
_entity_poly.pdbx_seq_one_letter_code
_entity_poly.pdbx_strand_id
1 'polypeptide(L)'
;MRKNLSDAKWKKLKSRLPGGLAARAQRNEASYRGFVEDVLWVVEHNVVWHALRPGTGGWHTTYVRFLRWSDKGIWEQVADILGPHHPLATALIQRVGEHREFRERSANPMGQVPQSRKASFR
;
A
#
# COMPACT_ATOMS: atom_id res chain seq x y z
N MET A 1 -3.71 -18.02 10.86
CA MET A 1 -3.42 -16.93 9.90
C MET A 1 -2.13 -16.25 10.34
N ARG A 2 -1.10 -16.22 9.48
CA ARG A 2 0.18 -15.56 9.80
C ARG A 2 -0.02 -14.04 9.79
N LYS A 3 0.43 -13.36 10.84
CA LYS A 3 0.43 -11.89 10.94
C LYS A 3 1.78 -11.37 10.49
N ASN A 4 1.81 -10.60 9.41
CA ASN A 4 3.04 -9.98 8.90
C ASN A 4 3.42 -8.74 9.72
N LEU A 5 2.46 -8.12 10.41
CA LEU A 5 2.69 -7.05 11.38
C LEU A 5 2.69 -7.58 12.81
N SER A 6 3.85 -7.55 13.46
CA SER A 6 3.93 -7.65 14.93
C SER A 6 3.36 -6.41 15.61
N ASP A 7 3.03 -6.50 16.90
CA ASP A 7 2.51 -5.37 17.67
C ASP A 7 3.48 -4.19 17.67
N ALA A 8 4.79 -4.48 17.73
CA ALA A 8 5.82 -3.46 17.64
C ALA A 8 5.85 -2.75 16.28
N LYS A 9 5.75 -3.50 15.17
CA LYS A 9 5.68 -2.91 13.82
C LYS A 9 4.40 -2.09 13.66
N TRP A 10 3.27 -2.60 14.15
CA TRP A 10 2.01 -1.88 14.13
C TRP A 10 2.06 -0.57 14.93
N LYS A 11 2.64 -0.59 16.13
CA LYS A 11 2.83 0.61 16.95
C LYS A 11 3.67 1.67 16.22
N LYS A 12 4.76 1.26 15.57
CA LYS A 12 5.61 2.15 14.74
C LYS A 12 4.85 2.71 13.54
N LEU A 13 3.99 1.91 12.91
CA LEU A 13 3.18 2.36 11.77
C LEU A 13 2.19 3.43 12.21
N LYS A 14 1.44 3.18 13.29
CA LYS A 14 0.48 4.14 13.84
C LYS A 14 1.09 5.51 14.12
N SER A 15 2.33 5.56 14.63
CA SER A 15 3.01 6.84 14.92
C SER A 15 3.45 7.60 13.67
N ARG A 16 3.52 6.97 12.50
CA ARG A 16 3.87 7.61 11.22
C ARG A 16 2.65 7.99 10.37
N LEU A 17 1.47 7.44 10.68
CA LEU A 17 0.25 7.74 9.95
C LEU A 17 -0.10 9.24 10.05
N PRO A 18 -0.54 9.88 8.95
CA PRO A 18 -0.82 11.31 8.95
C PRO A 18 -2.08 11.67 9.74
N GLY A 19 -1.95 12.66 10.64
CA GLY A 19 -3.05 13.39 11.28
C GLY A 19 -4.22 12.52 11.77
N GLY A 20 -5.44 12.86 11.33
CA GLY A 20 -6.68 12.16 11.73
C GLY A 20 -6.76 10.68 11.31
N LEU A 21 -5.83 10.17 10.50
CA LEU A 21 -5.73 8.73 10.22
C LEU A 21 -5.13 7.97 11.41
N ALA A 22 -4.12 8.53 12.08
CA ALA A 22 -3.56 7.95 13.30
C ALA A 22 -4.61 7.85 14.41
N ALA A 23 -5.40 8.91 14.61
CA ALA A 23 -6.49 8.92 15.59
C ALA A 23 -7.57 7.86 15.27
N ARG A 24 -7.95 7.70 14.01
CA ARG A 24 -8.92 6.67 13.59
C ARG A 24 -8.35 5.26 13.74
N ALA A 25 -7.07 5.06 13.39
CA ALA A 25 -6.37 3.79 13.59
C ALA A 25 -6.27 3.43 15.08
N GLN A 26 -6.14 4.42 15.96
CA GLN A 26 -6.14 4.21 17.41
C GLN A 26 -7.53 3.81 17.93
N ARG A 27 -8.60 4.47 17.45
CA ARG A 27 -9.99 4.16 17.87
C ARG A 27 -10.48 2.79 17.37
N ASN A 28 -10.00 2.35 16.20
CA ASN A 28 -10.40 1.08 15.61
C ASN A 28 -9.19 0.28 15.11
N GLU A 29 -8.33 -0.08 16.07
CA GLU A 29 -7.05 -0.74 15.81
C GLU A 29 -7.21 -2.07 15.07
N ALA A 30 -8.13 -2.93 15.51
CA ALA A 30 -8.35 -4.24 14.90
C ALA A 30 -8.73 -4.12 13.41
N SER A 31 -9.62 -3.19 13.07
CA SER A 31 -10.03 -2.97 11.67
C SER A 31 -8.90 -2.40 10.82
N TYR A 32 -8.13 -1.44 11.34
CA TYR A 32 -7.04 -0.82 10.60
C TYR A 32 -5.87 -1.78 10.39
N ARG A 33 -5.50 -2.55 11.43
CA ARG A 33 -4.46 -3.56 11.32
C ARG A 33 -4.89 -4.71 10.42
N GLY A 34 -6.13 -5.19 10.55
CA GLY A 34 -6.69 -6.21 9.67
C GLY A 34 -6.64 -5.80 8.21
N PHE A 35 -7.04 -4.56 7.90
CA PHE A 35 -6.93 -4.00 6.55
C PHE A 35 -5.49 -4.04 6.00
N VAL A 36 -4.49 -3.63 6.80
CA VAL A 36 -3.10 -3.67 6.35
C VAL A 36 -2.63 -5.10 6.14
N GLU A 37 -2.97 -6.02 7.04
CA GLU A 37 -2.66 -7.45 6.92
C GLU A 37 -3.29 -8.08 5.67
N ASP A 38 -4.51 -7.66 5.31
CA ASP A 38 -5.21 -8.14 4.11
C ASP A 38 -4.52 -7.67 2.83
N VAL A 39 -4.07 -6.41 2.78
CA VAL A 39 -3.25 -5.92 1.67
C VAL A 39 -1.93 -6.67 1.58
N LEU A 40 -1.23 -6.83 2.72
CA LEU A 40 0.03 -7.55 2.76
C LEU A 40 -0.14 -9.00 2.29
N TRP A 41 -1.24 -9.66 2.64
CA TRP A 41 -1.53 -11.01 2.17
C TRP A 41 -1.72 -11.06 0.64
N VAL A 42 -2.47 -10.11 0.06
CA VAL A 42 -2.66 -10.02 -1.40
C VAL A 42 -1.33 -9.85 -2.13
N VAL A 43 -0.47 -8.98 -1.61
CA VAL A 43 0.86 -8.71 -2.16
C VAL A 43 1.76 -9.94 -2.02
N GLU A 44 1.77 -10.57 -0.85
CA GLU A 44 2.59 -11.74 -0.54
C GLU A 44 2.33 -12.92 -1.48
N HIS A 45 1.06 -13.13 -1.85
CA HIS A 45 0.65 -14.23 -2.72
C HIS A 45 0.56 -13.82 -4.20
N ASN A 46 0.85 -12.55 -4.49
CA ASN A 46 0.70 -11.94 -5.80
C ASN A 46 -0.66 -12.23 -6.48
N VAL A 47 -1.75 -12.16 -5.71
CA VAL A 47 -3.10 -12.45 -6.23
C VAL A 47 -3.85 -11.17 -6.62
N VAL A 48 -4.91 -11.35 -7.39
CA VAL A 48 -5.88 -10.30 -7.69
C VAL A 48 -6.75 -10.00 -6.47
N TRP A 49 -7.23 -8.76 -6.34
CA TRP A 49 -8.03 -8.31 -5.19
C TRP A 49 -9.28 -9.16 -4.95
N HIS A 50 -9.93 -9.64 -6.01
CA HIS A 50 -11.11 -10.51 -5.91
C HIS A 50 -10.84 -11.84 -5.19
N ALA A 51 -9.58 -12.29 -5.14
CA ALA A 51 -9.18 -13.47 -4.40
C ALA A 51 -8.90 -13.19 -2.91
N LEU A 52 -9.17 -11.96 -2.43
CA LEU A 52 -9.07 -11.62 -1.03
C LEU A 52 -9.94 -12.57 -0.19
N ARG A 53 -9.38 -13.02 0.94
CA ARG A 53 -9.98 -14.04 1.78
C ARG A 53 -11.43 -13.68 2.21
N PRO A 54 -12.34 -14.68 2.25
CA PRO A 54 -13.65 -14.54 2.87
C PRO A 54 -13.54 -14.12 4.34
N GLY A 55 -14.44 -13.25 4.81
CA GLY A 55 -14.44 -12.76 6.21
C GLY A 55 -13.61 -11.49 6.48
N THR A 56 -12.99 -10.93 5.44
CA THR A 56 -12.33 -9.61 5.48
C THR A 56 -13.33 -8.50 5.17
N GLY A 57 -12.92 -7.22 5.25
CA GLY A 57 -13.77 -6.05 4.98
C GLY A 57 -14.32 -5.90 3.54
N GLY A 58 -14.22 -6.96 2.73
CA GLY A 58 -14.60 -7.02 1.32
C GLY A 58 -13.46 -6.56 0.41
N TRP A 59 -13.27 -7.26 -0.72
CA TRP A 59 -12.20 -6.96 -1.67
C TRP A 59 -12.27 -5.51 -2.20
N HIS A 60 -13.48 -5.02 -2.49
CA HIS A 60 -13.69 -3.70 -3.06
C HIS A 60 -13.32 -2.59 -2.07
N THR A 61 -13.78 -2.71 -0.82
CA THR A 61 -13.46 -1.76 0.26
C THR A 61 -11.96 -1.71 0.54
N THR A 62 -11.32 -2.88 0.60
CA THR A 62 -9.87 -3.00 0.78
C THR A 62 -9.14 -2.35 -0.39
N TYR A 63 -9.55 -2.62 -1.63
CA TYR A 63 -8.93 -2.06 -2.82
C TYR A 63 -9.05 -0.53 -2.89
N VAL A 64 -10.25 0.03 -2.70
CA VAL A 64 -10.45 1.50 -2.71
C VAL A 64 -9.62 2.18 -1.62
N ARG A 65 -9.55 1.57 -0.44
CA ARG A 65 -8.74 2.10 0.66
C ARG A 65 -7.24 1.98 0.38
N PHE A 66 -6.81 0.89 -0.27
CA PHE A 66 -5.46 0.72 -0.77
C PHE A 66 -5.05 1.85 -1.71
N LEU A 67 -5.90 2.19 -2.68
CA LEU A 67 -5.65 3.30 -3.61
C LEU A 67 -5.48 4.63 -2.85
N ARG A 68 -6.36 4.93 -1.89
CA ARG A 68 -6.27 6.16 -1.08
C ARG A 68 -4.98 6.24 -0.26
N TRP A 69 -4.44 5.11 0.19
CA TRP A 69 -3.17 5.05 0.90
C TRP A 69 -1.98 5.16 -0.06
N SER A 70 -2.13 4.63 -1.27
CA SER A 70 -1.17 4.82 -2.37
C SER A 70 -1.03 6.30 -2.72
N ASP A 71 -2.13 7.02 -2.93
CA ASP A 71 -2.12 8.45 -3.25
C ASP A 71 -1.47 9.32 -2.14
N LYS A 72 -1.44 8.80 -0.90
CA LYS A 72 -0.87 9.50 0.26
C LYS A 72 0.56 9.07 0.61
N GLY A 73 1.17 8.18 -0.17
CA GLY A 73 2.52 7.67 0.11
C GLY A 73 2.62 6.86 1.41
N ILE A 74 1.51 6.28 1.89
CA ILE A 74 1.49 5.58 3.18
C ILE A 74 2.12 4.18 3.05
N TRP A 75 2.00 3.54 1.89
CA TRP A 75 2.54 2.20 1.68
C TRP A 75 4.07 2.17 1.72
N GLU A 76 4.72 3.26 1.34
CA GLU A 76 6.16 3.49 1.52
C GLU A 76 6.55 3.41 3.00
N GLN A 77 5.77 4.05 3.89
CA GLN A 77 6.01 3.97 5.33
C GLN A 77 5.81 2.54 5.86
N VAL A 78 4.86 1.79 5.30
CA VAL A 78 4.64 0.38 5.66
C VAL A 78 5.84 -0.46 5.22
N ALA A 79 6.34 -0.28 4.00
CA ALA A 79 7.51 -0.96 3.48
C ALA A 79 8.76 -0.68 4.33
N ASP A 80 9.00 0.58 4.70
CA ASP A 80 10.11 0.97 5.59
C ASP A 80 10.07 0.25 6.94
N ILE A 81 8.88 0.04 7.50
CA ILE A 81 8.68 -0.64 8.78
C ILE A 81 8.86 -2.15 8.66
N LEU A 82 8.49 -2.72 7.52
CA LEU A 82 8.77 -4.12 7.22
C LEU A 82 10.28 -4.36 7.09
N GLY A 83 10.98 -3.39 6.53
CA GLY A 83 12.44 -3.33 6.40
C GLY A 83 12.89 -3.32 4.94
N PRO A 84 14.01 -2.62 4.61
CA PRO A 84 14.45 -2.38 3.23
C PRO A 84 14.81 -3.65 2.45
N HIS A 85 15.18 -4.74 3.13
CA HIS A 85 15.51 -6.03 2.51
C HIS A 85 14.40 -7.07 2.66
N HIS A 86 13.22 -6.67 3.15
CA HIS A 86 12.13 -7.60 3.34
C HIS A 86 11.43 -7.86 1.99
N PRO A 87 11.32 -9.11 1.50
CA PRO A 87 10.71 -9.39 0.19
C PRO A 87 9.30 -8.83 0.03
N LEU A 88 8.51 -8.90 1.10
CA LEU A 88 7.17 -8.32 1.14
C LEU A 88 7.15 -6.78 1.04
N ALA A 89 8.19 -6.09 1.53
CA ALA A 89 8.31 -4.64 1.37
C ALA A 89 8.54 -4.29 -0.11
N THR A 90 9.47 -5.01 -0.76
CA THR A 90 9.74 -4.85 -2.20
C THR A 90 8.51 -5.13 -3.05
N ALA A 91 7.81 -6.24 -2.81
CA ALA A 91 6.59 -6.59 -3.51
C ALA A 91 5.46 -5.56 -3.29
N LEU A 92 5.37 -4.98 -2.08
CA LEU A 92 4.38 -3.94 -1.78
C LEU A 92 4.64 -2.67 -2.60
N ILE A 93 5.89 -2.22 -2.67
CA ILE A 93 6.27 -1.04 -3.47
C ILE A 93 6.03 -1.29 -4.96
N GLN A 94 6.40 -2.47 -5.46
CA GLN A 94 6.11 -2.84 -6.85
C GLN A 94 4.61 -2.77 -7.14
N ARG A 95 3.77 -3.39 -6.31
CA ARG A 95 2.31 -3.37 -6.47
C ARG A 95 1.73 -1.95 -6.43
N VAL A 96 2.29 -1.08 -5.58
CA VAL A 96 1.93 0.34 -5.51
C VAL A 96 2.28 1.08 -6.81
N GLY A 97 3.48 0.84 -7.36
CA GLY A 97 3.92 1.39 -8.64
C GLY A 97 3.01 0.97 -9.79
N GLU A 98 2.76 -0.33 -9.94
CA GLU A 98 1.85 -0.90 -10.95
C GLU A 98 0.47 -0.22 -10.92
N HIS A 99 -0.07 0.03 -9.72
CA HIS A 99 -1.36 0.69 -9.56
C HIS A 99 -1.34 2.18 -9.92
N ARG A 100 -0.28 2.90 -9.56
CA ARG A 100 -0.14 4.32 -9.92
C ARG A 100 0.00 4.48 -11.44
N GLU A 101 0.84 3.67 -12.07
CA GLU A 101 1.01 3.67 -13.53
C GLU A 101 -0.30 3.35 -14.26
N PHE A 102 -1.04 2.34 -13.82
CA PHE A 102 -2.33 2.00 -14.43
C PHE A 102 -3.32 3.16 -14.34
N ARG A 103 -3.36 3.86 -13.20
CA ARG A 103 -4.22 5.05 -13.01
C ARG A 103 -3.78 6.20 -13.91
N GLU A 104 -2.48 6.45 -14.01
CA GLU A 104 -1.91 7.49 -14.88
C GLU A 104 -2.22 7.24 -16.36
N ARG A 105 -2.03 6.01 -16.84
CA ARG A 105 -2.40 5.61 -18.21
C ARG A 105 -3.91 5.77 -18.46
N SER A 106 -4.73 5.39 -17.49
CA SER A 106 -6.19 5.53 -17.60
C SER A 106 -6.65 7.00 -17.60
N ALA A 107 -5.92 7.87 -16.91
CA ALA A 107 -6.18 9.31 -16.87
C ALA A 107 -5.64 10.05 -18.12
N ASN A 108 -4.70 9.44 -18.85
CA ASN A 108 -4.12 9.99 -20.07
C ASN A 108 -4.09 8.95 -21.22
N PRO A 109 -5.25 8.59 -21.78
CA PRO A 109 -5.38 7.50 -22.75
C PRO A 109 -4.67 7.75 -24.11
N MET A 110 -4.14 8.95 -24.35
CA MET A 110 -3.37 9.34 -25.56
C MET A 110 -2.00 9.97 -25.24
N GLY A 111 -1.45 9.75 -24.04
CA GLY A 111 -0.29 10.48 -23.53
C GLY A 111 1.03 10.24 -24.29
N GLN A 112 1.49 11.29 -24.98
CA GLN A 112 2.86 11.43 -25.49
C GLN A 112 3.90 11.03 -24.43
N VAL A 113 4.96 10.36 -24.87
CA VAL A 113 6.13 9.99 -24.05
C VAL A 113 6.65 11.25 -23.33
N PRO A 114 6.79 11.25 -21.98
CA PRO A 114 7.44 12.34 -21.30
C PRO A 114 8.85 12.46 -21.86
N GLN A 115 9.14 13.57 -22.54
CA GLN A 115 10.47 13.86 -23.05
C GLN A 115 11.40 13.89 -21.83
N SER A 116 12.21 12.84 -21.66
CA SER A 116 13.19 12.75 -20.58
C SER A 116 13.95 14.06 -20.52
N ARG A 117 13.99 14.70 -19.35
CA ARG A 117 14.94 15.79 -19.10
C ARG A 117 16.32 15.22 -19.42
N LYS A 118 16.90 15.65 -20.53
CA LYS A 118 18.33 15.45 -20.78
C LYS A 118 19.02 16.10 -19.59
N ALA A 119 19.60 15.28 -18.73
CA ALA A 119 20.64 15.75 -17.84
C ALA A 119 21.80 16.15 -18.76
N SER A 120 21.83 17.43 -19.15
CA SER A 120 23.04 18.07 -19.61
C SER A 120 24.02 18.02 -18.45
N PHE A 121 24.92 17.05 -18.48
CA PHE A 121 26.19 17.20 -17.80
C PHE A 121 27.20 17.72 -18.80
N ARG A 122 27.87 18.76 -18.33
CA ARG A 122 28.74 19.70 -19.05
C ARG A 122 30.09 19.07 -19.37
#